data_AF-A0A510JQV7-F1
#
_entry.id   AF-A0A510JQV7-F1
#
_cell.length_a   1.000
_cell.length_b   1.000
_cell.length_c   1.000
_cell.angle_alpha   90.00
_cell.angle_beta   90.00
_cell.angle_gamma   90.00
#
_symmetry.space_group_name_H-M   'P 1'
#
loop_
_entity.id
_entity.type
_entity.pdbx_description
1 polymer ?
#
loop_
_entity_poly.entity_id
_entity_poly.type
_entity_poly.pdbx_seq_one_letter_code
_entity_poly.pdbx_strand_id
1 'polypeptide(L)' 'MKYSILKFKRKETHTMRDLEKLRGFLADKYKKNVLFHNHLLDGYNYSYPKLQYKLIKIRFL' A
#
# COMPACT_ATOMS: atom_id res chain seq x y z
N MET A 1 9.49 -4.53 16.84
CA MET A 1 8.68 -4.95 15.68
C MET A 1 9.56 -4.94 14.44
N LYS A 2 9.70 -6.06 13.72
CA LYS A 2 10.52 -6.13 12.50
C LYS A 2 9.66 -5.72 11.30
N TYR A 3 10.17 -4.86 10.42
CA TYR A 3 9.51 -4.44 9.20
C TYR A 3 10.53 -4.36 8.05
N SER A 4 10.03 -4.45 6.82
CA SER A 4 10.81 -4.26 5.60
C SER A 4 10.19 -3.14 4.78
N ILE A 5 11.03 -2.32 4.13
CA ILE A 5 10.57 -1.23 3.26
C ILE A 5 11.00 -1.55 1.83
N LEU A 6 10.02 -1.62 0.93
CA LEU A 6 10.26 -1.58 -0.51
C LEU A 6 10.03 -0.15 -1.00
N LYS A 7 11.08 0.50 -1.54
CA LYS A 7 11.02 1.88 -2.02
C LYS A 7 11.33 1.95 -3.50
N PHE A 8 10.40 2.50 -4.27
CA PHE A 8 10.61 2.83 -5.68
C PHE A 8 11.07 4.29 -5.79
N LYS A 9 12.23 4.52 -6.41
CA LYS A 9 12.68 5.86 -6.79
C LYS A 9 12.17 6.15 -8.20
N ARG A 10 11.47 7.26 -8.36
CA ARG A 10 10.87 7.71 -9.62
C ARG A 10 11.27 9.16 -9.86
N LYS A 11 11.42 9.54 -11.14
CA LYS A 11 11.69 10.95 -11.51
C LYS A 11 10.39 11.72 -11.64
N GLU A 12 9.31 11.01 -11.95
CA GLU A 12 7.97 11.53 -12.12
C GLU A 12 7.33 11.91 -10.79
N THR A 13 6.53 12.96 -10.80
CA THR A 13 5.68 13.31 -9.66
C THR A 13 4.47 12.37 -9.65
N HIS A 14 4.28 11.67 -8.54
CA HIS A 14 3.07 10.88 -8.31
C HIS A 14 2.13 11.61 -7.35
N THR A 15 0.84 11.36 -7.51
CA THR A 15 -0.23 11.89 -6.67
C THR A 15 -0.73 10.83 -5.69
N MET A 16 -1.54 11.25 -4.72
CA MET A 16 -2.25 10.31 -3.85
C MET A 16 -3.18 9.37 -4.64
N ARG A 17 -3.76 9.85 -5.75
CA ARG A 17 -4.63 9.04 -6.62
C ARG A 17 -3.87 7.89 -7.29
N ASP A 18 -2.60 8.09 -7.63
CA ASP A 18 -1.75 7.04 -8.19
C ASP A 18 -1.45 5.96 -7.14
N LEU A 19 -1.27 6.36 -5.88
CA LEU A 19 -1.09 5.44 -4.75
C LEU A 19 -2.34 4.59 -4.50
N GLU A 20 -3.53 5.20 -4.58
CA GLU A 20 -4.82 4.49 -4.50
C GLU A 20 -4.98 3.46 -5.63
N LYS A 21 -4.63 3.83 -6.87
CA LYS A 21 -4.66 2.93 -8.02
C LYS A 21 -3.66 1.78 -7.86
N LEU A 22 -2.45 2.05 -7.39
CA LEU A 22 -1.44 1.02 -7.11
C LEU A 22 -1.95 0.04 -6.04
N ARG A 23 -2.53 0.56 -4.95
CA ARG A 23 -3.15 -0.27 -3.92
C ARG A 23 -4.26 -1.15 -4.50
N GLY A 24 -5.14 -0.58 -5.31
CA GLY A 24 -6.23 -1.31 -5.97
C GLY A 24 -5.72 -2.41 -6.90
N PHE A 25 -4.71 -2.11 -7.72
CA PHE A 25 -4.07 -3.08 -8.60
C PHE A 25 -3.43 -4.24 -7.83
N LEU A 26 -2.69 -3.95 -6.76
CA LEU A 26 -2.05 -4.99 -5.95
C LEU A 26 -3.07 -5.84 -5.19
N ALA A 27 -4.13 -5.23 -4.69
CA ALA A 27 -5.27 -5.96 -4.15
C ALA A 27 -5.79 -6.92 -5.24
N ASP A 28 -6.26 -6.42 -6.37
CA ASP A 28 -6.83 -7.25 -7.44
C ASP A 28 -5.91 -8.39 -7.90
N LYS A 29 -4.61 -8.10 -8.06
CA LYS A 29 -3.59 -9.09 -8.44
C LYS A 29 -3.39 -10.19 -7.39
N TYR A 30 -3.50 -9.86 -6.10
CA TYR A 30 -3.26 -10.78 -4.99
C TYR A 30 -4.53 -11.07 -4.18
N LYS A 31 -5.67 -11.26 -4.85
CA LYS A 31 -7.01 -11.56 -4.26
C LYS A 31 -7.00 -12.56 -3.10
N LYS A 32 -6.24 -13.64 -3.23
CA LYS A 32 -6.18 -14.71 -2.22
C LYS A 32 -5.36 -14.35 -0.98
N ASN A 33 -4.58 -13.26 -1.01
CA ASN A 33 -3.72 -12.85 0.09
C ASN A 33 -4.33 -11.68 0.86
N VAL A 34 -4.99 -12.00 1.97
CA VAL A 34 -5.70 -11.04 2.85
C VAL A 34 -4.86 -9.83 3.27
N LEU A 35 -3.53 -9.94 3.26
CA LEU A 35 -2.62 -8.83 3.59
C LEU A 35 -2.78 -7.64 2.62
N PHE A 36 -3.12 -7.90 1.37
CA PHE A 36 -3.30 -6.86 0.34
C PHE A 36 -4.69 -6.22 0.35
N HIS A 37 -5.68 -6.92 0.91
CA HIS A 37 -7.09 -6.51 0.88
C HIS A 37 -7.55 -5.90 2.19
N ASN A 38 -6.91 -6.26 3.31
CA ASN A 38 -7.36 -5.91 4.66
C ASN A 38 -8.84 -6.31 4.93
N HIS A 39 -9.37 -7.24 4.15
CA HIS A 39 -10.67 -7.87 4.30
C HIS A 39 -10.46 -9.33 4.71
N LEU A 40 -11.29 -9.81 5.61
CA LEU A 40 -11.44 -11.22 5.96
C LEU A 40 -12.64 -11.80 5.19
N LEU A 41 -12.71 -13.12 5.10
CA LEU A 41 -13.80 -13.83 4.40
C LEU A 41 -15.20 -13.39 4.88
N ASP A 42 -15.34 -12.98 6.14
CA ASP A 42 -16.60 -12.58 6.79
C ASP A 42 -16.56 -11.15 7.39
N GLY A 43 -15.71 -10.24 6.88
CA GLY A 43 -15.78 -8.84 7.32
C GLY A 43 -14.49 -8.04 7.15
N TYR A 44 -14.44 -6.88 7.82
CA TYR A 44 -13.29 -5.99 7.77
C TYR A 44 -12.28 -6.34 8.86
N ASN A 45 -10.99 -6.34 8.51
CA ASN A 45 -9.96 -6.41 9.52
C ASN A 45 -9.74 -5.00 10.12
N TYR A 46 -10.35 -4.75 11.28
CA TYR A 46 -10.18 -3.49 12.04
C TYR A 46 -8.85 -3.39 12.79
N SER A 47 -7.96 -4.39 12.65
CA SER A 47 -6.59 -4.30 13.16
C SER A 47 -5.80 -3.19 12.46
N TYR A 48 -4.76 -2.70 13.12
CA TYR A 48 -3.80 -1.81 12.48
C TYR A 48 -3.20 -2.44 11.21
N PRO A 49 -3.19 -1.74 10.05
CA PRO A 49 -2.74 -2.32 8.79
C PRO A 49 -1.27 -2.72 8.83
N LYS A 50 -1.01 -4.02 8.61
CA LYS A 50 0.35 -4.59 8.53
C LYS A 50 1.08 -4.22 7.24
N LEU A 51 0.34 -3.91 6.18
CA LEU A 51 0.87 -3.42 4.90
C LEU A 51 0.34 -2.01 4.63
N GLN A 52 1.26 -1.08 4.36
CA GLN A 52 0.94 0.33 4.17
C GLN A 52 1.59 0.84 2.89
N TYR A 53 0.86 1.69 2.20
CA TYR A 53 1.32 2.39 1.00
C TYR A 53 1.49 3.86 1.36
N LYS A 54 2.66 4.42 1.09
CA LYS A 54 2.96 5.82 1.39
C LYS A 54 3.65 6.48 0.20
N LEU A 55 3.15 7.65 -0.19
CA LEU A 55 3.84 8.53 -1.10
C LEU A 55 4.82 9.39 -0.28
N ILE A 56 6.12 9.16 -0.46
CA ILE A 56 7.16 9.88 0.27
C ILE A 56 7.71 10.98 -0.62
N LYS A 57 7.35 12.24 -0.35
CA LYS A 57 8.00 13.39 -0.98
C LYS A 57 9.36 13.61 -0.33
N ILE A 58 10.42 13.66 -1.13
CA ILE A 58 11.71 14.14 -0.67
C ILE A 58 11.61 15.66 -0.66
N ARG A 59 11.48 16.26 0.52
CA ARG A 59 11.62 17.70 0.69
C ARG A 59 13.11 17.98 0.78
N PHE A 60 13.68 18.57 -0.27
CA PHE A 60 14.99 19.22 -0.14
C PHE A 60 14.74 20.49 0.66
N LEU A 61 15.36 20.56 1.85
CA LEU A 61 15.45 21.77 2.66
C LEU A 61 16.49 22.70 2.05
#